data_AF-A0A8H2PQW4-F1
#
_entry.id   AF-A0A8H2PQW4-F1
#
_cell.length_a   1.000
_cell.length_b   1.000
_cell.length_c   1.000
_cell.angle_alpha   90.00
_cell.angle_beta   90.00
_cell.angle_gamma   90.00
#
_symmetry.space_group_name_H-M   'P 1'
#
loop_
_entity.id
_entity.type
_entity.pdbx_description
1 polymer ?
#
loop_
_entity_poly.entity_id
_entity_poly.type
_entity_poly.pdbx_seq_one_letter_code
_entity_poly.pdbx_strand_id
1 'polypeptide(L)'
;EETLFQELEEHRIGYRRKFQFESTKNWRFDFYIVKLNLLIEIACSPWSVGRGGKKIANTFSKYDDAEEMGYKFVRLEPHQIESGYAINWIRSQLERLEDGTVQTIPAAGSD
;
A
#
# COMPACT_ATOMS: atom_id res chain seq x y z
N GLU A 1 9.66 6.02 8.12
CA GLU A 1 8.58 5.21 8.75
C GLU A 1 7.74 6.06 9.70
N GLU A 2 8.36 6.74 10.66
CA GLU A 2 7.65 7.51 11.69
C GLU A 2 6.78 8.66 11.16
N THR A 3 7.25 9.38 10.13
CA THR A 3 6.49 10.47 9.49
C THR A 3 5.15 9.99 8.92
N LEU A 4 5.17 8.91 8.11
CA LEU A 4 3.95 8.37 7.51
C LEU A 4 2.95 7.88 8.58
N PHE A 5 3.45 7.30 9.66
CA PHE A 5 2.62 6.91 10.79
C PHE A 5 1.87 8.10 11.40
N GLN A 6 2.58 9.20 11.68
CA GLN A 6 1.97 10.41 12.24
C GLN A 6 0.94 11.01 11.28
N GLU A 7 1.26 11.10 9.99
CA GLU A 7 0.33 11.59 8.96
C GLU A 7 -0.94 10.73 8.88
N LEU A 8 -0.81 9.40 8.90
CA LEU A 8 -1.95 8.49 8.88
C LEU A 8 -2.84 8.64 10.13
N GLU A 9 -2.25 8.83 11.32
CA GLU A 9 -2.98 9.10 12.55
C GLU A 9 -3.70 10.45 12.52
N GLU A 10 -3.02 11.51 12.09
CA GLU A 10 -3.59 12.85 11.98
C GLU A 10 -4.81 12.87 11.06
N HIS A 11 -4.72 12.15 9.94
CA HIS A 11 -5.83 12.00 8.99
C HIS A 11 -6.86 10.93 9.39
N ARG A 12 -6.71 10.28 10.56
CA ARG A 12 -7.60 9.22 11.06
C ARG A 12 -7.82 8.08 10.06
N ILE A 13 -6.78 7.75 9.30
CA ILE A 13 -6.82 6.66 8.33
C ILE A 13 -6.59 5.35 9.07
N GLY A 14 -7.43 4.34 8.84
CA GLY A 14 -7.26 3.02 9.45
C GLY A 14 -6.08 2.25 8.83
N TYR A 15 -5.01 2.04 9.61
CA TYR A 15 -3.84 1.28 9.17
C TYR A 15 -3.39 0.22 10.19
N ARG A 16 -2.56 -0.72 9.74
CA ARG A 16 -1.81 -1.68 10.57
C ARG A 16 -0.33 -1.59 10.24
N ARG A 17 0.54 -1.64 11.25
CA ARG A 17 1.99 -1.66 11.08
C ARG A 17 2.52 -3.09 11.03
N LYS A 18 3.65 -3.28 10.36
CA LYS A 18 4.37 -4.57 10.28
C LYS A 18 3.42 -5.72 9.91
N PHE A 19 2.56 -5.46 8.92
CA PHE A 19 1.52 -6.40 8.56
C PHE A 19 2.12 -7.57 7.79
N GLN A 20 1.83 -8.77 8.28
CA GLN A 20 2.14 -10.03 7.63
C GLN A 20 0.82 -10.59 7.12
N PHE A 21 0.67 -10.60 5.80
CA PHE A 21 -0.52 -11.10 5.12
C PHE A 21 -0.51 -12.64 5.06
N GLU A 22 0.67 -13.24 5.01
CA GLU A 22 0.87 -14.69 4.98
C GLU A 22 1.77 -15.11 6.14
N SER A 23 1.23 -15.89 7.10
CA SER A 23 1.99 -16.34 8.28
C SER A 23 3.03 -17.42 7.95
N THR A 24 2.85 -18.14 6.85
CA THR A 24 3.75 -19.25 6.44
C THR A 24 5.06 -18.74 5.86
N LYS A 25 5.06 -17.53 5.30
CA LYS A 25 6.24 -16.88 4.70
C LYS A 25 6.64 -15.72 5.59
N ASN A 26 7.94 -15.53 5.86
CA ASN A 26 8.45 -14.45 6.72
C ASN A 26 8.42 -13.07 6.00
N TRP A 27 7.36 -12.81 5.25
CA TRP A 27 7.14 -11.59 4.48
C TRP A 27 6.30 -10.62 5.27
N ARG A 28 6.80 -9.38 5.38
CA ARG A 28 6.12 -8.30 6.08
C ARG A 28 6.14 -7.04 5.25
N PHE A 29 5.09 -6.25 5.36
CA PHE A 29 5.02 -4.89 4.86
C PHE A 29 5.06 -3.91 6.03
N ASP A 30 5.58 -2.71 5.81
CA ASP A 30 5.70 -1.71 6.86
C ASP A 30 4.33 -1.22 7.31
N PHE A 31 3.42 -0.99 6.35
CA PHE A 31 2.04 -0.60 6.64
C PHE A 31 1.02 -1.36 5.78
N TYR A 32 -0.20 -1.44 6.29
CA TYR A 32 -1.38 -1.95 5.60
C TYR A 32 -2.54 -0.99 5.83
N ILE A 33 -3.07 -0.38 4.76
CA ILE A 33 -4.24 0.50 4.79
C ILE A 33 -5.48 -0.35 4.55
N VAL A 34 -6.25 -0.57 5.62
CA VAL A 34 -7.36 -1.53 5.64
C VAL A 34 -8.46 -1.15 4.66
N LYS A 35 -8.81 0.15 4.59
CA LYS A 35 -9.90 0.65 3.73
C LYS A 35 -9.59 0.50 2.24
N LEU A 36 -8.31 0.51 1.86
CA LEU A 36 -7.87 0.39 0.46
C LEU A 36 -7.44 -1.03 0.07
N ASN A 37 -7.39 -1.95 1.04
CA ASN A 37 -6.69 -3.23 0.89
C ASN A 37 -5.25 -3.05 0.36
N LEU A 38 -4.53 -2.02 0.82
CA LEU A 38 -3.25 -1.57 0.27
C LEU A 38 -2.09 -1.82 1.23
N LEU A 39 -1.07 -2.51 0.75
CA LEU A 39 0.19 -2.80 1.43
C LEU A 39 1.25 -1.76 1.03
N ILE A 40 1.96 -1.20 2.00
CA ILE A 40 2.96 -0.18 1.78
C ILE A 40 4.31 -0.70 2.28
N GLU A 41 5.31 -0.60 1.41
CA GLU A 41 6.71 -0.87 1.73
C GLU A 41 7.52 0.42 1.64
N ILE A 42 8.23 0.77 2.71
CA ILE A 42 9.12 1.93 2.71
C ILE A 42 10.48 1.47 2.20
N ALA A 43 10.93 2.06 1.09
CA ALA A 43 12.26 1.86 0.56
C ALA A 43 13.30 2.46 1.53
N CYS A 44 13.82 1.65 2.45
CA CYS A 44 15.05 2.00 3.14
C CYS A 44 16.21 1.91 2.14
N SER A 45 17.08 2.92 2.09
CA SER A 45 18.10 3.20 1.07
C SER A 45 18.81 1.97 0.44
N PRO A 46 19.26 2.05 -0.83
CA PRO A 46 19.74 0.93 -1.65
C PRO A 46 21.04 0.24 -1.19
N TRP A 47 21.71 0.71 -0.12
CA TRP A 47 23.04 0.25 0.30
C TRP A 47 23.03 -0.81 1.41
N SER A 48 22.14 -1.77 1.31
CA SER A 48 22.23 -3.01 2.10
C SER A 48 21.83 -4.22 1.26
N VAL A 49 22.36 -4.30 0.04
CA VAL A 49 22.44 -5.57 -0.71
C VAL A 49 23.81 -6.21 -0.48
N GLY A 50 24.13 -6.44 0.80
CA GLY A 50 25.14 -7.43 1.16
C GLY A 50 24.60 -8.82 0.83
N ARG A 51 25.11 -9.42 -0.27
CA ARG A 51 25.08 -10.85 -0.61
C ARG A 51 23.70 -11.49 -0.85
N GLY A 52 23.45 -11.87 -2.10
CA GLY A 52 22.67 -13.07 -2.43
C GLY A 52 21.47 -12.85 -3.36
N GLY A 53 21.66 -13.15 -4.65
CA GLY A 53 20.61 -13.14 -5.69
C GLY A 53 19.38 -14.02 -5.40
N LYS A 54 19.37 -14.79 -4.31
CA LYS A 54 18.22 -15.56 -3.81
C LYS A 54 17.09 -14.69 -3.25
N LYS A 55 17.37 -13.44 -2.83
CA LYS A 55 16.36 -12.54 -2.25
C LYS A 55 15.43 -11.93 -3.30
N ILE A 56 15.90 -11.75 -4.54
CA ILE A 56 15.14 -11.10 -5.62
C ILE A 56 13.97 -12.00 -6.07
N ALA A 57 14.21 -13.30 -6.26
CA ALA A 57 13.15 -14.26 -6.58
C ALA A 57 12.06 -14.31 -5.50
N ASN A 58 12.46 -14.21 -4.23
CA ASN A 58 11.55 -14.19 -3.08
C ASN A 58 10.71 -12.90 -3.01
N THR A 59 11.21 -11.78 -3.55
CA THR A 59 10.45 -10.52 -3.61
C THR A 59 9.40 -10.56 -4.72
N PHE A 60 9.71 -11.15 -5.88
CA PHE A 60 8.72 -11.31 -6.96
C PHE A 60 7.53 -12.16 -6.51
N SER A 61 7.78 -13.31 -5.86
CA SER A 61 6.70 -14.14 -5.31
C SER A 61 5.89 -13.40 -4.24
N LYS A 62 6.52 -12.54 -3.43
CA LYS A 62 5.82 -11.75 -2.40
C LYS A 62 4.72 -10.85 -2.98
N TYR A 63 5.03 -10.18 -4.07
CA TYR A 63 4.07 -9.27 -4.70
C TYR A 63 2.98 -10.02 -5.44
N ASP A 64 3.33 -11.09 -6.15
CA ASP A 64 2.40 -11.98 -6.85
C ASP A 64 1.37 -12.59 -5.88
N ASP A 65 1.83 -13.19 -4.78
CA ASP A 65 0.96 -13.74 -3.72
C ASP A 65 0.04 -12.66 -3.11
N ALA A 66 0.55 -11.44 -2.93
CA ALA A 66 -0.26 -10.34 -2.40
C ALA A 66 -1.37 -9.94 -3.39
N GLU A 67 -1.06 -9.86 -4.69
CA GLU A 67 -2.05 -9.58 -5.74
C GLU A 67 -3.07 -10.71 -5.88
N GLU A 68 -2.65 -11.98 -5.80
CA GLU A 68 -3.55 -13.14 -5.80
C GLU A 68 -4.54 -13.12 -4.63
N MET A 69 -4.11 -12.62 -3.46
CA MET A 69 -5.00 -12.38 -2.31
C MET A 69 -5.86 -11.12 -2.44
N GLY A 70 -5.74 -10.38 -3.54
CA GLY A 70 -6.50 -9.15 -3.82
C GLY A 70 -5.94 -7.92 -3.12
N TYR A 71 -4.73 -7.99 -2.55
CA TYR A 71 -4.06 -6.82 -2.00
C TYR A 71 -3.39 -6.01 -3.11
N LYS A 72 -3.47 -4.69 -2.98
CA LYS A 72 -2.61 -3.79 -3.75
C LYS A 72 -1.33 -3.57 -2.97
N PHE A 73 -0.22 -3.30 -3.64
CA PHE A 73 1.01 -2.91 -2.96
C PHE A 73 1.63 -1.67 -3.60
N VAL A 74 2.35 -0.88 -2.80
CA VAL A 74 3.13 0.27 -3.28
C VAL A 74 4.43 0.36 -2.50
N ARG A 75 5.49 0.73 -3.22
CA ARG A 75 6.78 1.06 -2.62
C ARG A 75 6.94 2.57 -2.58
N LEU A 76 7.17 3.10 -1.39
CA LEU A 76 7.35 4.53 -1.14
C LEU A 76 8.78 4.82 -0.70
N GLU A 77 9.37 5.85 -1.26
CA GLU A 77 10.69 6.32 -0.82
C GLU A 77 10.56 7.32 0.34
N PRO A 78 11.56 7.40 1.24
CA PRO A 78 11.52 8.32 2.38
C PRO A 78 11.29 9.77 1.95
N HIS A 79 11.91 10.21 0.84
CA HIS A 79 11.70 11.57 0.32
C HIS A 79 10.25 11.86 -0.09
N GLN A 80 9.49 10.84 -0.51
CA GLN A 80 8.07 10.98 -0.86
C GLN A 80 7.20 11.11 0.38
N ILE A 81 7.64 10.54 1.50
CA ILE A 81 6.96 10.68 2.79
C ILE A 81 7.28 12.05 3.38
N GLU A 82 8.56 12.42 3.40
CA GLU A 82 9.01 13.71 3.94
C GLU A 82 8.43 14.92 3.17
N SER A 83 8.15 14.77 1.89
CA SER A 83 7.49 15.80 1.08
C SER A 83 5.96 15.83 1.20
N GLY A 84 5.34 14.90 1.94
CA GLY A 84 3.88 14.75 2.04
C GLY A 84 3.22 14.20 0.77
N TYR A 85 4.01 13.79 -0.24
CA TYR A 85 3.48 13.18 -1.46
C TYR A 85 2.76 11.86 -1.15
N ALA A 86 3.37 11.03 -0.30
CA ALA A 86 2.85 9.73 0.09
C ALA A 86 1.42 9.81 0.66
N ILE A 87 1.22 10.67 1.66
CA ILE A 87 -0.09 10.82 2.30
C ILE A 87 -1.12 11.40 1.34
N ASN A 88 -0.74 12.39 0.54
CA ASN A 88 -1.65 13.01 -0.42
C ASN A 88 -2.13 11.97 -1.46
N TRP A 89 -1.22 11.15 -1.96
CA TRP A 89 -1.56 10.06 -2.87
C TRP A 89 -2.49 9.02 -2.23
N ILE A 90 -2.25 8.60 -0.98
CA ILE A 90 -3.13 7.67 -0.24
C ILE A 90 -4.54 8.28 -0.10
N ARG A 91 -4.63 9.57 0.22
CA ARG A 91 -5.91 10.29 0.32
C ARG A 91 -6.63 10.32 -1.02
N SER A 92 -5.95 10.62 -2.12
CA SER A 92 -6.55 10.55 -3.46
C SER A 92 -7.04 9.14 -3.79
N GLN A 93 -6.35 8.08 -3.37
CA GLN A 93 -6.86 6.71 -3.57
C GLN A 93 -8.11 6.43 -2.73
N LEU A 94 -8.17 6.93 -1.49
CA LEU A 94 -9.35 6.82 -0.63
C LEU A 94 -10.55 7.55 -1.23
N GLU A 95 -10.35 8.79 -1.67
CA GLU A 95 -11.38 9.60 -2.29
C GLU A 95 -11.91 8.96 -3.58
N ARG A 96 -11.02 8.41 -4.42
CA ARG A 96 -11.42 7.66 -5.63
C ARG A 96 -12.20 6.39 -5.31
N LEU A 97 -11.87 5.71 -4.20
CA LEU A 97 -12.63 4.54 -3.76
C LEU A 97 -14.04 4.94 -3.30
N GLU A 98 -14.16 6.09 -2.65
CA GLU A 98 -15.45 6.64 -2.20
C GLU A 98 -16.27 7.16 -3.39
N ASP A 99 -15.68 7.91 -4.30
CA ASP A 99 -16.34 8.50 -5.47
C ASP A 99 -16.75 7.45 -6.51
N GLY A 100 -15.93 6.41 -6.71
CA GLY A 100 -16.24 5.28 -7.60
C GLY A 100 -17.46 4.44 -7.19
N THR A 101 -17.99 4.64 -5.97
CA THR A 101 -19.28 4.04 -5.56
C THR A 101 -20.49 4.82 -6.07
N VAL A 102 -20.32 6.02 -6.64
CA VAL A 102 -21.35 6.72 -7.41
C VAL A 102 -21.38 6.14 -8.83
N GLN A 103 -21.77 4.87 -8.95
CA GLN A 103 -22.30 4.38 -10.23
C GLN A 103 -23.66 5.04 -10.45
N THR A 104 -23.64 6.23 -11.05
CA THR A 104 -24.80 6.78 -11.75
C THR A 104 -25.13 5.78 -12.86
N ILE A 105 -26.05 4.87 -12.58
CA ILE A 105 -26.72 4.05 -13.57
C ILE A 105 -27.42 5.06 -14.49
N PRO A 106 -27.04 5.24 -15.77
CA PRO A 106 -27.94 5.91 -16.67
C PRO A 106 -29.08 4.92 -16.87
N ALA A 107 -30.21 5.19 -16.23
CA ALA A 107 -31.48 4.61 -16.64
C ALA A 107 -31.73 5.13 -18.07
N ALA A 108 -31.21 4.41 -19.07
CA ALA A 108 -31.63 4.56 -20.44
C ALA A 108 -33.06 4.03 -20.49
N GLY A 109 -33.98 4.93 -20.16
CA GLY A 109 -35.40 4.78 -20.41
C GLY A 109 -35.62 4.57 -21.90
N SER A 110 -36.48 3.60 -22.17
CA SER A 110 -37.07 3.30 -23.46
C SER A 110 -37.58 4.54 -24.19
N ASP A 111 -37.31 4.60 -25.48
CA ASP A 111 -38.30 4.89 -26.53
C ASP A 111 -37.88 4.18 -27.82
#